data_AF-A0A2T0B4T7-F1
#
_entry.id   AF-A0A2T0B4T7-F1
#
_cell.length_a   1.000
_cell.length_b   1.000
_cell.length_c   1.000
_cell.angle_alpha   90.00
_cell.angle_beta   90.00
_cell.angle_gamma   90.00
#
_symmetry.space_group_name_H-M   'P 1'
#
loop_
_entity.id
_entity.type
_entity.pdbx_description
1 polymer ?
#
loop_
_entity_poly.entity_id
_entity_poly.type
_entity_poly.pdbx_seq_one_letter_code
_entity_poly.pdbx_strand_id
1 'polypeptide(L)'
;MKNWHKNKTWIILIISFILYCNFYINSGTAATLAPSASIDKELLKEEIQKIYNKRSEVFINGDLSSLPQYFDTSQRYGKWALEHEVQRVKYLRSWAYQRGIVFTNVNSSVLLYKTYTTKNGIRLSLKELYKFDYIYKDDEQPVTNSFGVGIRHTVDLVKKGDNWVIYTDWYTDCFEDGLKAYTGDIKEIDLSREEIYTMPNCPREIKTSYTGRYNRIKAAEYADKYSGASLQEGTDYKYNRKYKDFNGIGGDCTNYASQVLGDKEAGGLKFDGTWHCTYHPFGGGEGSRAFVNADAFRDYLVYSGKGHLIKKGDFKQVAIPTEAHPCGIVQKLELGDLICYAKGHDIDHFAVITAWDSHGYPLINSHTTDRYHVPWDLGWGDKNIFFHLVHIR
;
A
#
# COMPACT_ATOMS: atom_id res chain seq x y z
N MET A 1 -44.99 -36.35 -9.10
CA MET A 1 -45.14 -35.95 -10.53
C MET A 1 -45.62 -34.51 -10.79
N LYS A 2 -45.82 -33.63 -9.79
CA LYS A 2 -46.20 -32.21 -10.03
C LYS A 2 -45.03 -31.20 -10.06
N ASN A 3 -43.82 -31.57 -9.64
CA ASN A 3 -42.66 -30.66 -9.61
C ASN A 3 -41.72 -30.77 -10.83
N TRP A 4 -41.96 -31.71 -11.76
CA TRP A 4 -41.08 -31.86 -12.94
C TRP A 4 -41.50 -30.96 -14.12
N HIS A 5 -42.77 -30.57 -14.19
CA HIS A 5 -43.28 -29.68 -15.25
C HIS A 5 -43.02 -28.18 -15.00
N LYS A 6 -42.84 -27.75 -13.74
CA LYS A 6 -42.50 -26.36 -13.40
C LYS A 6 -41.09 -25.97 -13.84
N ASN A 7 -40.13 -26.89 -13.79
CA ASN A 7 -38.74 -26.56 -14.16
C ASN A 7 -38.53 -26.42 -15.67
N LYS A 8 -39.32 -27.12 -16.51
CA LYS A 8 -39.24 -26.97 -17.98
C LYS A 8 -39.85 -25.66 -18.48
N THR A 9 -40.89 -25.15 -17.82
CA THR A 9 -41.51 -23.86 -18.18
C THR A 9 -40.60 -22.69 -17.85
N TRP A 10 -39.83 -22.76 -16.76
CA TRP A 10 -38.83 -21.73 -16.41
C TRP A 10 -37.62 -21.71 -17.35
N ILE A 11 -37.14 -22.88 -17.80
CA ILE A 11 -36.01 -22.97 -18.75
C ILE A 11 -36.38 -22.43 -20.14
N ILE A 12 -37.60 -22.68 -20.61
CA ILE A 12 -38.08 -22.17 -21.92
C ILE A 12 -38.28 -20.65 -21.87
N LEU A 13 -38.75 -20.08 -20.76
CA LEU A 13 -38.89 -18.63 -20.59
C LEU A 13 -37.53 -17.90 -20.55
N ILE A 14 -36.50 -18.50 -19.95
CA ILE A 14 -35.14 -17.93 -19.91
C ILE A 14 -34.49 -17.94 -21.31
N ILE A 15 -34.66 -19.01 -22.09
CA ILE A 15 -34.12 -19.10 -23.46
C ILE A 15 -34.82 -18.11 -24.40
N SER A 16 -36.13 -17.89 -24.19
CA SER A 16 -36.93 -16.93 -24.96
C SER A 16 -36.54 -15.48 -24.65
N PHE A 17 -36.19 -15.17 -23.39
CA PHE A 17 -35.70 -13.86 -22.97
C PHE A 17 -34.28 -13.57 -23.50
N ILE A 18 -33.39 -14.57 -23.53
CA ILE A 18 -32.03 -14.44 -24.09
C ILE A 18 -32.08 -14.24 -25.62
N LEU A 19 -33.01 -14.89 -26.33
CA LEU A 19 -33.19 -14.69 -27.78
C LEU A 19 -33.81 -13.32 -28.11
N TYR A 20 -34.74 -12.82 -27.28
CA TYR A 20 -35.33 -11.49 -27.47
C TYR A 20 -34.31 -10.36 -27.18
N CYS A 21 -33.43 -10.53 -26.19
CA CYS A 21 -32.33 -9.60 -25.95
C CYS A 21 -31.30 -9.58 -27.08
N ASN A 22 -31.03 -10.72 -27.73
CA ASN A 22 -30.10 -10.75 -28.87
C ASN A 22 -30.69 -10.15 -30.16
N PHE A 23 -32.01 -10.16 -30.34
CA PHE A 23 -32.65 -9.59 -31.53
C PHE A 23 -32.80 -8.07 -31.46
N TYR A 24 -32.89 -7.47 -30.26
CA TYR A 24 -32.93 -6.01 -30.08
C TYR A 24 -31.55 -5.33 -30.04
N ILE A 25 -30.46 -6.09 -30.12
CA ILE A 25 -29.10 -5.54 -30.17
C ILE A 25 -28.68 -5.17 -31.61
N ASN A 26 -29.47 -5.52 -32.65
CA ASN A 26 -29.00 -5.41 -34.04
C ASN A 26 -29.81 -4.51 -34.99
N SER A 27 -30.53 -3.52 -34.47
CA SER A 27 -31.16 -2.47 -35.29
C SER A 27 -30.92 -1.06 -34.76
N GLY A 28 -29.69 -0.80 -34.28
CA GLY A 28 -29.17 0.55 -34.12
C GLY A 28 -28.61 1.03 -35.45
N THR A 29 -29.25 2.02 -36.07
CA THR A 29 -28.72 2.75 -37.22
C THR A 29 -27.28 3.17 -36.96
N ALA A 30 -26.38 2.78 -37.87
CA ALA A 30 -24.99 3.20 -37.86
C ALA A 30 -24.91 4.71 -38.10
N ALA A 31 -25.02 5.49 -37.01
CA ALA A 31 -24.54 6.86 -37.00
C ALA A 31 -23.03 6.78 -37.24
N THR A 32 -22.58 7.36 -38.34
CA THR A 32 -21.17 7.59 -38.64
C THR A 32 -20.58 8.41 -37.51
N LEU A 33 -19.96 7.71 -36.54
CA LEU A 33 -19.11 8.31 -35.53
C LEU A 33 -18.00 9.05 -36.28
N ALA A 34 -17.97 10.37 -36.14
CA ALA A 34 -16.80 11.16 -36.47
C ALA A 34 -15.56 10.47 -35.85
N PRO A 35 -14.41 10.44 -36.54
CA PRO A 35 -13.21 9.82 -35.99
C PRO A 35 -12.95 10.46 -34.63
N SER A 36 -13.03 9.65 -33.56
CA SER A 36 -12.72 10.13 -32.21
C SER A 36 -11.32 10.72 -32.28
N ALA A 37 -11.18 12.02 -32.00
CA ALA A 37 -9.88 12.64 -31.83
C ALA A 37 -9.07 11.70 -30.92
N SER A 38 -7.96 11.17 -31.43
CA SER A 38 -7.16 10.20 -30.70
C SER A 38 -6.75 10.83 -29.39
N ILE A 39 -7.15 10.19 -28.29
CA ILE A 39 -6.77 10.64 -26.94
C ILE A 39 -5.25 10.66 -26.87
N ASP A 40 -4.67 11.84 -26.65
CA ASP A 40 -3.23 11.99 -26.46
C ASP A 40 -2.87 11.46 -25.06
N LYS A 41 -2.34 10.23 -25.05
CA LYS A 41 -1.97 9.52 -23.82
C LYS A 41 -0.82 10.21 -23.09
N GLU A 42 0.14 10.80 -23.81
CA GLU A 42 1.28 11.47 -23.18
C GLU A 42 0.85 12.80 -22.57
N LEU A 43 0.01 13.57 -23.26
CA LEU A 43 -0.59 14.78 -22.67
C LEU A 43 -1.32 14.46 -21.36
N LEU A 44 -2.17 13.42 -21.33
CA LEU A 44 -2.91 13.06 -20.11
C LEU A 44 -1.99 12.59 -18.98
N LYS A 45 -0.92 11.88 -19.32
CA LYS A 45 0.11 11.47 -18.35
C LYS A 45 0.79 12.70 -17.75
N GLU A 46 1.17 13.68 -18.56
CA GLU A 46 1.76 14.93 -18.09
C GLU A 46 0.79 15.71 -17.20
N GLU A 47 -0.47 15.80 -17.59
CA GLU A 47 -1.49 16.53 -16.81
C GLU A 47 -1.75 15.89 -15.44
N ILE A 48 -1.92 14.56 -15.37
CA ILE A 48 -2.11 13.90 -14.08
C ILE A 48 -0.84 13.96 -13.22
N GLN A 49 0.35 13.87 -13.83
CA GLN A 49 1.64 14.03 -13.15
C GLN A 49 1.77 15.42 -12.53
N LYS A 50 1.38 16.48 -13.24
CA LYS A 50 1.36 17.85 -12.71
C LYS A 50 0.45 17.96 -11.49
N ILE A 51 -0.78 17.42 -11.57
CA ILE A 51 -1.73 17.43 -10.45
C ILE A 51 -1.15 16.69 -9.23
N TYR A 52 -0.58 15.52 -9.43
CA TYR A 52 -0.02 14.69 -8.35
C TYR A 52 1.22 15.31 -7.70
N ASN A 53 2.08 15.98 -8.48
CA ASN A 53 3.19 16.75 -7.94
C ASN A 53 2.70 17.93 -7.08
N LYS A 54 1.68 18.65 -7.55
CA LYS A 54 1.08 19.75 -6.79
C LYS A 54 0.41 19.31 -5.49
N ARG A 55 -0.28 18.16 -5.51
CA ARG A 55 -0.77 17.50 -4.29
C ARG A 55 0.38 17.17 -3.33
N SER A 56 1.48 16.64 -3.85
CA SER A 56 2.64 16.22 -3.05
C SER A 56 3.32 17.39 -2.34
N GLU A 57 3.38 18.58 -2.97
CA GLU A 57 3.88 19.82 -2.34
C GLU A 57 3.12 20.16 -1.05
N VAL A 58 1.82 19.84 -1.00
CA VAL A 58 0.94 20.14 0.14
C VAL A 58 1.26 19.29 1.38
N PHE A 59 1.84 18.10 1.21
CA PHE A 59 2.33 17.31 2.36
C PHE A 59 3.40 18.07 3.14
N ILE A 60 4.20 18.90 2.47
CA ILE A 60 5.31 19.65 3.06
C ILE A 60 4.86 21.01 3.57
N ASN A 61 4.18 21.81 2.73
CA ASN A 61 3.84 23.18 3.09
C ASN A 61 2.53 23.29 3.92
N GLY A 62 1.65 22.29 3.87
CA GLY A 62 0.38 22.28 4.57
C GLY A 62 -0.70 23.22 3.99
N ASP A 63 -0.50 23.79 2.80
CA ASP A 63 -1.44 24.68 2.14
C ASP A 63 -2.63 23.91 1.53
N LEU A 64 -3.56 23.52 2.40
CA LEU A 64 -4.79 22.84 2.01
C LEU A 64 -5.69 23.71 1.10
N SER A 65 -5.54 25.03 1.14
CA SER A 65 -6.35 25.96 0.34
C SER A 65 -6.01 25.92 -1.15
N SER A 66 -4.83 25.42 -1.49
CA SER A 66 -4.39 25.20 -2.87
C SER A 66 -5.04 23.98 -3.53
N LEU A 67 -5.51 22.99 -2.77
CA LEU A 67 -5.98 21.71 -3.31
C LEU A 67 -7.26 21.78 -4.18
N PRO A 68 -8.31 22.56 -3.85
CA PRO A 68 -9.60 22.53 -4.55
C PRO A 68 -9.54 22.72 -6.07
N GLN A 69 -8.56 23.46 -6.57
CA GLN A 69 -8.41 23.75 -8.01
C GLN A 69 -8.13 22.49 -8.85
N TYR A 70 -7.64 21.41 -8.23
CA TYR A 70 -7.29 20.16 -8.91
C TYR A 70 -8.44 19.15 -8.93
N PHE A 71 -9.57 19.45 -8.29
CA PHE A 71 -10.70 18.53 -8.14
C PHE A 71 -12.00 19.15 -8.66
N ASP A 72 -12.89 18.34 -9.22
CA ASP A 72 -14.23 18.75 -9.57
C ASP A 72 -15.13 18.84 -8.31
N THR A 73 -14.97 19.91 -7.56
CA THR A 73 -15.76 20.17 -6.34
C THR A 73 -17.22 20.54 -6.62
N SER A 74 -17.64 20.68 -7.89
CA SER A 74 -19.07 20.80 -8.22
C SER A 74 -19.79 19.46 -8.16
N GLN A 75 -19.03 18.36 -8.16
CA GLN A 75 -19.53 16.99 -8.20
C GLN A 75 -19.21 16.28 -6.89
N ARG A 76 -20.10 15.38 -6.47
CA ARG A 76 -19.95 14.66 -5.19
C ARG A 76 -18.64 13.88 -5.11
N TYR A 77 -18.27 13.18 -6.18
CA TYR A 77 -17.07 12.34 -6.18
C TYR A 77 -15.78 13.16 -6.18
N GLY A 78 -15.76 14.33 -6.83
CA GLY A 78 -14.60 15.23 -6.77
C GLY A 78 -14.44 15.86 -5.39
N LYS A 79 -15.55 16.17 -4.70
CA LYS A 79 -15.51 16.56 -3.28
C LYS A 79 -14.93 15.47 -2.40
N TRP A 80 -15.38 14.21 -2.54
CA TRP A 80 -14.85 13.09 -1.76
C TRP A 80 -13.36 12.84 -2.01
N ALA A 81 -12.91 12.93 -3.26
CA ALA A 81 -11.48 12.80 -3.59
C ALA A 81 -10.64 13.92 -2.95
N LEU A 82 -11.14 15.16 -2.94
CA LEU A 82 -10.50 16.27 -2.24
C LEU A 82 -10.48 16.07 -0.72
N GLU A 83 -11.60 15.68 -0.12
CA GLU A 83 -11.73 15.43 1.31
C GLU A 83 -10.74 14.35 1.78
N HIS A 84 -10.61 13.26 1.01
CA HIS A 84 -9.65 12.20 1.26
C HIS A 84 -8.21 12.70 1.18
N GLU A 85 -7.88 13.53 0.17
CA GLU A 85 -6.54 14.11 0.06
C GLU A 85 -6.21 15.05 1.24
N VAL A 86 -7.18 15.85 1.68
CA VAL A 86 -7.04 16.69 2.88
C VAL A 86 -6.76 15.84 4.12
N GLN A 87 -7.44 14.70 4.28
CA GLN A 87 -7.18 13.77 5.38
C GLN A 87 -5.74 13.22 5.32
N ARG A 88 -5.25 12.83 4.14
CA ARG A 88 -3.87 12.36 3.95
C ARG A 88 -2.85 13.41 4.38
N VAL A 89 -3.04 14.67 3.98
CA VAL A 89 -2.15 15.77 4.39
C VAL A 89 -2.15 15.96 5.90
N LYS A 90 -3.32 16.03 6.53
CA LYS A 90 -3.43 16.20 7.99
C LYS A 90 -2.78 15.03 8.74
N TYR A 91 -3.06 13.81 8.30
CA TYR A 91 -2.51 12.61 8.89
C TYR A 91 -0.98 12.58 8.82
N LEU A 92 -0.41 12.75 7.62
CA LEU A 92 1.04 12.66 7.43
C LEU A 92 1.79 13.74 8.22
N ARG A 93 1.25 14.96 8.27
CA ARG A 93 1.86 16.06 9.04
C ARG A 93 1.80 15.81 10.54
N SER A 94 0.67 15.31 11.03
CA SER A 94 0.52 14.94 12.45
C SER A 94 1.44 13.78 12.80
N TRP A 95 1.47 12.73 11.97
CA TRP A 95 2.35 11.58 12.15
C TRP A 95 3.83 11.98 12.18
N ALA A 96 4.27 12.86 11.28
CA ALA A 96 5.63 13.39 11.26
C ALA A 96 5.93 14.22 12.52
N TYR A 97 5.02 15.13 12.90
CA TYR A 97 5.15 15.96 14.08
C TYR A 97 5.30 15.16 15.37
N GLN A 98 4.43 14.15 15.56
CA GLN A 98 4.45 13.26 16.72
C GLN A 98 5.79 12.51 16.86
N ARG A 99 6.56 12.34 15.78
CA ARG A 99 7.86 11.62 15.77
C ARG A 99 9.06 12.56 15.73
N GLY A 100 8.84 13.87 15.78
CA GLY A 100 9.93 14.85 15.71
C GLY A 100 10.65 14.89 14.36
N ILE A 101 10.00 14.43 13.28
CA ILE A 101 10.56 14.48 11.93
C ILE A 101 9.85 15.53 11.08
N VAL A 102 10.52 15.94 10.00
CA VAL A 102 9.93 16.80 8.97
C VAL A 102 10.20 16.20 7.59
N PHE A 103 9.17 16.20 6.73
CA PHE A 103 9.34 15.87 5.32
C PHE A 103 10.04 17.04 4.63
N THR A 104 11.16 16.75 3.97
CA THR A 104 11.94 17.75 3.22
C THR A 104 11.61 17.72 1.74
N ASN A 105 11.15 16.58 1.23
CA ASN A 105 10.78 16.41 -0.16
C ASN A 105 9.76 15.27 -0.31
N VAL A 106 8.79 15.44 -1.20
CA VAL A 106 7.81 14.42 -1.57
C VAL A 106 7.61 14.50 -3.08
N ASN A 107 8.16 13.53 -3.79
CA ASN A 107 8.06 13.46 -5.24
C ASN A 107 7.10 12.35 -5.64
N SER A 108 6.22 12.65 -6.59
CA SER A 108 5.34 11.67 -7.21
C SER A 108 5.79 11.40 -8.64
N SER A 109 5.65 10.16 -9.10
CA SER A 109 5.84 9.77 -10.50
C SER A 109 4.74 8.84 -10.98
N VAL A 110 4.30 9.01 -12.24
CA VAL A 110 3.15 8.32 -12.81
C VAL A 110 3.56 7.30 -13.86
N LEU A 111 3.15 6.05 -13.65
CA LEU A 111 3.17 4.98 -14.65
C LEU A 111 1.76 4.79 -15.22
N LEU A 112 1.51 5.35 -16.40
CA LEU A 112 0.19 5.27 -17.05
C LEU A 112 0.02 3.98 -17.86
N TYR A 113 -0.84 3.08 -17.38
CA TYR A 113 -1.10 1.80 -18.04
C TYR A 113 -2.12 1.95 -19.17
N LYS A 114 -3.33 2.41 -18.85
CA LYS A 114 -4.46 2.40 -19.78
C LYS A 114 -5.29 3.68 -19.68
N THR A 115 -5.90 4.04 -20.79
CA THR A 115 -6.80 5.20 -20.92
C THR A 115 -8.10 4.76 -21.56
N TYR A 116 -9.23 5.25 -21.05
CA TYR A 116 -10.55 4.91 -21.56
C TYR A 116 -11.43 6.16 -21.64
N THR A 117 -12.13 6.34 -22.76
CA THR A 117 -13.20 7.34 -22.83
C THR A 117 -14.36 6.90 -21.95
N THR A 118 -14.90 7.82 -21.15
CA THR A 118 -16.11 7.63 -20.36
C THR A 118 -17.18 8.64 -20.76
N LYS A 119 -18.38 8.54 -20.19
CA LYS A 119 -19.46 9.51 -20.45
C LYS A 119 -19.11 10.93 -19.98
N ASN A 120 -18.30 11.06 -18.93
CA ASN A 120 -18.03 12.34 -18.27
C ASN A 120 -16.65 12.91 -18.61
N GLY A 121 -15.72 12.08 -19.08
CA GLY A 121 -14.33 12.46 -19.35
C GLY A 121 -13.46 11.26 -19.70
N ILE A 122 -12.24 11.20 -19.19
CA ILE A 122 -11.26 10.15 -19.51
C ILE A 122 -10.83 9.44 -18.23
N ARG A 123 -10.95 8.10 -18.22
CA ARG A 123 -10.46 7.23 -17.14
C ARG A 123 -9.03 6.82 -17.40
N LEU A 124 -8.18 6.98 -16.41
CA LEU A 124 -6.80 6.52 -16.40
C LEU A 124 -6.66 5.38 -15.38
N SER A 125 -6.06 4.29 -15.81
CA SER A 125 -5.51 3.27 -14.90
C SER A 125 -4.01 3.46 -14.85
N LEU A 126 -3.50 3.78 -13.67
CA LEU A 126 -2.11 4.16 -13.47
C LEU A 126 -1.58 3.67 -12.13
N LYS A 127 -0.26 3.73 -11.97
CA LYS A 127 0.40 3.62 -10.68
C LYS A 127 1.09 4.93 -10.36
N GLU A 128 0.83 5.44 -9.16
CA GLU A 128 1.56 6.55 -8.57
C GLU A 128 2.67 5.99 -7.67
N LEU A 129 3.88 6.52 -7.82
CA LEU A 129 5.04 6.16 -7.04
C LEU A 129 5.53 7.39 -6.31
N TYR A 130 5.44 7.35 -4.98
CA TYR A 130 5.93 8.38 -4.10
C TYR A 130 7.35 8.05 -3.63
N LYS A 131 8.19 9.07 -3.58
CA LYS A 131 9.42 9.10 -2.78
C LYS A 131 9.27 10.20 -1.74
N PHE A 132 9.35 9.82 -0.47
CA PHE A 132 9.39 10.72 0.66
C PHE A 132 10.81 10.81 1.17
N ASP A 133 11.30 12.02 1.40
CA ASP A 133 12.53 12.31 2.12
C ASP A 133 12.20 13.04 3.43
N TYR A 134 12.84 12.64 4.52
CA TYR A 134 12.63 13.22 5.84
C TYR A 134 13.91 13.29 6.67
N ILE A 135 13.90 14.19 7.65
CA ILE A 135 14.98 14.35 8.63
C ILE A 135 14.38 14.46 10.04
N TYR A 136 15.19 14.16 11.04
CA TYR A 136 14.89 14.48 12.43
C TYR A 136 15.20 15.95 12.70
N LYS A 137 14.21 16.69 13.21
CA LYS A 137 14.23 18.17 13.26
C LYS A 137 15.27 18.73 14.24
N ASP A 138 15.61 17.95 15.28
CA ASP A 138 16.45 18.36 16.40
C ASP A 138 17.90 17.84 16.26
N ASP A 139 18.23 17.17 15.15
CA ASP A 139 19.60 16.69 14.90
C ASP A 139 20.54 17.86 14.54
N GLU A 140 21.70 17.95 15.19
CA GLU A 140 22.73 18.97 14.84
C GLU A 140 23.27 18.78 13.42
N GLN A 141 23.34 17.54 12.94
CA GLN A 141 23.76 17.15 11.60
C GLN A 141 22.71 16.22 11.00
N PRO A 142 21.61 16.77 10.44
CA PRO A 142 20.50 15.96 9.96
C PRO A 142 20.92 15.02 8.82
N VAL A 143 20.55 13.76 8.94
CA VAL A 143 20.72 12.75 7.89
C VAL A 143 19.40 12.58 7.13
N THR A 144 19.45 12.67 5.81
CA THR A 144 18.28 12.41 4.96
C THR A 144 17.95 10.92 4.97
N ASN A 145 16.72 10.61 5.38
CA ASN A 145 16.12 9.28 5.27
C ASN A 145 15.11 9.30 4.13
N SER A 146 14.93 8.17 3.44
CA SER A 146 14.00 8.07 2.30
C SER A 146 13.16 6.81 2.36
N PHE A 147 11.92 6.89 1.90
CA PHE A 147 11.05 5.73 1.69
C PHE A 147 10.15 5.88 0.45
N GLY A 148 9.67 4.75 -0.05
CA GLY A 148 8.86 4.66 -1.25
C GLY A 148 7.47 4.07 -1.00
N VAL A 149 6.45 4.62 -1.68
CA VAL A 149 5.08 4.09 -1.67
C VAL A 149 4.55 3.98 -3.10
N GLY A 150 3.98 2.83 -3.45
CA GLY A 150 3.34 2.61 -4.74
C GLY A 150 1.85 2.35 -4.59
N ILE A 151 1.03 3.18 -5.24
CA ILE A 151 -0.43 3.12 -5.18
C ILE A 151 -0.98 2.95 -6.59
N ARG A 152 -1.92 2.03 -6.78
CA ARG A 152 -2.64 1.85 -8.05
C ARG A 152 -3.93 2.67 -8.03
N HIS A 153 -4.11 3.53 -9.02
CA HIS A 153 -5.27 4.40 -9.15
C HIS A 153 -6.12 4.04 -10.35
N THR A 154 -7.43 4.23 -10.17
CA THR A 154 -8.38 4.42 -11.26
C THR A 154 -8.96 5.83 -11.12
N VAL A 155 -8.43 6.77 -11.91
CA VAL A 155 -8.80 8.19 -11.84
C VAL A 155 -9.60 8.59 -13.08
N ASP A 156 -10.70 9.32 -12.88
CA ASP A 156 -11.44 9.95 -13.97
C ASP A 156 -11.07 11.44 -14.02
N LEU A 157 -10.57 11.89 -15.16
CA LEU A 157 -10.28 13.29 -15.45
C LEU A 157 -11.38 13.91 -16.32
N VAL A 158 -11.74 15.15 -16.01
CA VAL A 158 -12.70 15.94 -16.79
C VAL A 158 -12.09 17.30 -17.11
N LYS A 159 -12.45 17.86 -18.27
CA LYS A 159 -11.96 19.17 -18.68
C LYS A 159 -12.90 20.27 -18.20
N LYS A 160 -12.36 21.28 -17.52
CA LYS A 160 -13.08 22.48 -17.09
C LYS A 160 -12.34 23.73 -17.53
N GLY A 161 -12.91 24.43 -18.50
CA GLY A 161 -12.20 25.48 -19.23
C GLY A 161 -10.97 24.86 -19.92
N ASP A 162 -9.79 25.40 -19.64
CA ASP A 162 -8.53 24.91 -20.20
C ASP A 162 -7.85 23.83 -19.34
N ASN A 163 -8.33 23.59 -18.12
CA ASN A 163 -7.67 22.70 -17.17
C ASN A 163 -8.32 21.32 -17.10
N TRP A 164 -7.50 20.30 -16.87
CA TRP A 164 -7.96 18.99 -16.42
C TRP A 164 -8.07 18.96 -14.90
N VAL A 165 -9.16 18.39 -14.39
CA VAL A 165 -9.40 18.21 -12.95
C VAL A 165 -9.86 16.79 -12.64
N ILE A 166 -9.57 16.34 -11.42
CA ILE A 166 -9.97 15.02 -10.92
C ILE A 166 -11.48 15.03 -10.65
N TYR A 167 -12.22 14.18 -11.36
CA TYR A 167 -13.63 13.94 -11.11
C TYR A 167 -13.85 12.82 -10.10
N THR A 168 -13.11 11.71 -10.22
CA THR A 168 -13.02 10.63 -9.21
C THR A 168 -11.59 10.13 -9.13
N ASP A 169 -11.15 9.66 -7.97
CA ASP A 169 -9.87 8.95 -7.80
C ASP A 169 -10.10 7.76 -6.87
N TRP A 170 -10.00 6.53 -7.40
CA TRP A 170 -10.22 5.29 -6.66
C TRP A 170 -8.93 4.53 -6.47
N TYR A 171 -8.55 4.32 -5.21
CA TYR A 171 -7.38 3.55 -4.82
C TYR A 171 -7.53 2.97 -3.41
N THR A 172 -6.73 1.95 -3.09
CA THR A 172 -6.55 1.50 -1.71
C THR A 172 -5.45 2.35 -1.09
N ASP A 173 -5.79 3.17 -0.10
CA ASP A 173 -4.81 4.01 0.58
C ASP A 173 -4.06 3.20 1.65
N CYS A 174 -2.74 3.28 1.62
CA CYS A 174 -1.90 2.68 2.66
C CYS A 174 -2.09 3.32 4.04
N PHE A 175 -2.69 4.52 4.11
CA PHE A 175 -2.89 5.25 5.36
C PHE A 175 -4.32 5.15 5.92
N GLU A 176 -5.22 4.45 5.23
CA GLU A 176 -6.67 4.42 5.48
C GLU A 176 -7.05 4.31 6.97
N ASP A 177 -6.41 3.40 7.72
CA ASP A 177 -6.70 3.23 9.15
C ASP A 177 -6.35 4.48 9.98
N GLY A 178 -5.24 5.14 9.68
CA GLY A 178 -4.85 6.40 10.30
C GLY A 178 -5.73 7.59 9.88
N LEU A 179 -6.28 7.59 8.66
CA LEU A 179 -7.08 8.70 8.13
C LEU A 179 -8.42 8.88 8.86
N LYS A 180 -8.96 7.81 9.48
CA LYS A 180 -10.26 7.85 10.20
C LYS A 180 -10.32 8.89 11.32
N ALA A 181 -9.18 9.30 11.87
CA ALA A 181 -9.08 10.31 12.90
C ALA A 181 -9.20 11.75 12.35
N TYR A 182 -9.20 11.94 11.03
CA TYR A 182 -9.10 13.24 10.39
C TYR A 182 -10.34 13.55 9.54
N THR A 183 -10.73 14.81 9.57
CA THR A 183 -11.81 15.34 8.74
C THR A 183 -11.25 15.91 7.44
N GLY A 184 -12.02 15.79 6.35
CA GLY A 184 -11.66 16.32 5.03
C GLY A 184 -11.91 17.83 4.82
N ASP A 185 -12.15 18.58 5.90
CA ASP A 185 -12.40 20.03 5.81
C ASP A 185 -11.10 20.83 5.66
N ILE A 186 -11.14 21.85 4.81
CA ILE A 186 -10.00 22.74 4.57
C ILE A 186 -9.94 23.76 5.70
N LYS A 187 -9.24 23.38 6.77
CA LYS A 187 -8.92 24.22 7.92
C LYS A 187 -7.44 24.09 8.23
N GLU A 188 -6.88 25.14 8.81
CA GLU A 188 -5.50 25.13 9.27
C GLU A 188 -5.21 23.93 10.17
N ILE A 189 -4.02 23.36 10.00
CA ILE A 189 -3.60 22.15 10.70
C ILE A 189 -2.99 22.55 12.03
N ASP A 190 -3.77 22.44 13.10
CA ASP A 190 -3.32 22.69 14.46
C ASP A 190 -2.64 21.44 15.04
N LEU A 191 -1.31 21.47 15.12
CA LEU A 191 -0.49 20.39 15.68
C LEU A 191 -0.25 20.55 17.19
N SER A 192 -0.70 21.63 17.82
CA SER A 192 -0.38 21.95 19.22
C SER A 192 -0.93 20.94 20.24
N ARG A 193 -1.92 20.15 19.83
CA ARG A 193 -2.60 19.13 20.65
C ARG A 193 -2.07 17.71 20.41
N GLU A 194 -1.18 17.54 19.44
CA GLU A 194 -0.64 16.23 19.10
C GLU A 194 0.34 15.75 20.18
N GLU A 195 0.21 14.49 20.59
CA GLU A 195 1.14 13.86 21.53
C GLU A 195 2.49 13.64 20.85
N ILE A 196 3.57 14.18 21.43
CA ILE A 196 4.92 13.94 20.92
C ILE A 196 5.46 12.65 21.55
N TYR A 197 5.86 11.71 20.71
CA TYR A 197 6.58 10.50 21.12
C TYR A 197 8.07 10.78 21.12
N THR A 198 8.70 10.74 22.29
CA THR A 198 10.15 10.81 22.42
C THR A 198 10.77 9.52 21.90
N MET A 199 11.09 9.49 20.62
CA MET A 199 11.78 8.38 19.99
C MET A 199 13.28 8.46 20.35
N PRO A 200 13.89 7.35 20.79
CA PRO A 200 15.30 7.33 21.16
C PRO A 200 16.17 7.28 19.90
N ASN A 201 17.26 8.05 19.88
CA ASN A 201 18.27 7.95 18.85
C ASN A 201 19.16 6.71 19.12
N CYS A 202 18.84 5.60 18.47
CA CYS A 202 19.51 4.31 18.65
C CYS A 202 20.01 3.77 17.29
N PRO A 203 21.00 4.43 16.67
CA PRO A 203 21.48 4.06 15.34
C PRO A 203 21.98 2.61 15.37
N ARG A 204 21.69 1.87 14.30
CA ARG A 204 22.07 0.46 14.20
C ARG A 204 23.17 0.25 13.19
N GLU A 205 24.19 -0.51 13.58
CA GLU A 205 25.11 -1.09 12.63
C GLU A 205 24.41 -2.20 11.85
N ILE A 206 24.42 -2.09 10.51
CA ILE A 206 23.88 -3.14 9.65
C ILE A 206 24.80 -4.34 9.73
N LYS A 207 24.32 -5.42 10.36
CA LYS A 207 25.04 -6.70 10.37
C LYS A 207 25.16 -7.23 8.95
N THR A 208 26.40 -7.40 8.50
CA THR A 208 26.76 -7.92 7.17
C THR A 208 26.83 -9.45 7.13
N SER A 209 26.66 -10.11 8.28
CA SER A 209 26.59 -11.56 8.37
C SER A 209 25.68 -12.01 9.50
N TYR A 210 24.98 -13.12 9.26
CA TYR A 210 24.16 -13.80 10.25
C TYR A 210 24.49 -15.29 10.21
N THR A 211 24.43 -15.94 11.36
CA THR A 211 24.54 -17.40 11.46
C THR A 211 23.15 -18.01 11.46
N GLY A 212 22.98 -19.18 10.85
CA GLY A 212 21.69 -19.89 10.84
C GLY A 212 21.29 -20.40 9.47
N ARG A 213 20.11 -21.03 9.42
CA ARG A 213 19.54 -21.57 8.18
C ARG A 213 18.79 -20.51 7.37
N TYR A 214 18.31 -19.46 8.04
CA TYR A 214 17.60 -18.35 7.43
C TYR A 214 18.58 -17.27 6.97
N ASN A 215 18.56 -16.94 5.68
CA ASN A 215 19.42 -15.89 5.14
C ASN A 215 18.71 -14.52 5.21
N ARG A 216 18.89 -13.82 6.32
CA ARG A 216 18.29 -12.50 6.58
C ARG A 216 18.65 -11.44 5.55
N ILE A 217 19.90 -11.42 5.10
CA ILE A 217 20.39 -10.43 4.14
C ILE A 217 19.70 -10.65 2.80
N LYS A 218 19.69 -11.89 2.29
CA LYS A 218 18.98 -12.21 1.05
C LYS A 218 17.48 -12.02 1.16
N ALA A 219 16.89 -12.24 2.34
CA ALA A 219 15.48 -11.94 2.57
C ALA A 219 15.19 -10.43 2.39
N ALA A 220 16.00 -9.56 3.01
CA ALA A 220 15.86 -8.11 2.84
C ALA A 220 16.12 -7.66 1.38
N GLU A 221 17.18 -8.16 0.74
CA GLU A 221 17.50 -7.87 -0.68
C GLU A 221 16.36 -8.29 -1.62
N TYR A 222 15.78 -9.47 -1.39
CA TYR A 222 14.64 -9.95 -2.16
C TYR A 222 13.42 -9.06 -1.93
N ALA A 223 13.16 -8.70 -0.66
CA ALA A 223 12.06 -7.80 -0.32
C ALA A 223 12.21 -6.47 -1.07
N ASP A 224 13.39 -5.87 -1.06
CA ASP A 224 13.67 -4.62 -1.77
C ASP A 224 13.42 -4.75 -3.28
N LYS A 225 13.98 -5.80 -3.89
CA LYS A 225 13.87 -6.09 -5.32
C LYS A 225 12.43 -6.23 -5.80
N TYR A 226 11.57 -6.86 -4.99
CA TYR A 226 10.19 -7.19 -5.36
C TYR A 226 9.14 -6.38 -4.61
N SER A 227 9.51 -5.24 -4.01
CA SER A 227 8.61 -4.37 -3.24
C SER A 227 7.53 -3.69 -4.08
N GLY A 228 7.75 -3.53 -5.38
CA GLY A 228 6.86 -2.76 -6.27
C GLY A 228 7.02 -1.24 -6.15
N ALA A 229 7.77 -0.70 -5.18
CA ALA A 229 7.92 0.75 -4.96
C ALA A 229 9.38 1.16 -4.71
N SER A 230 10.33 0.47 -5.35
CA SER A 230 11.76 0.79 -5.23
C SER A 230 12.04 2.26 -5.53
N LEU A 231 12.94 2.88 -4.76
CA LEU A 231 13.40 4.25 -4.99
C LEU A 231 14.38 4.38 -6.16
N GLN A 232 14.85 3.26 -6.70
CA GLN A 232 15.77 3.26 -7.83
C GLN A 232 15.01 3.57 -9.14
N GLU A 233 15.41 4.65 -9.80
CA GLU A 233 14.90 5.01 -11.12
C GLU A 233 15.17 3.91 -12.16
N GLY A 234 14.26 3.75 -13.11
CA GLY A 234 14.40 2.76 -14.19
C GLY A 234 14.19 1.31 -13.76
N THR A 235 13.73 1.05 -12.53
CA THR A 235 13.27 -0.28 -12.15
C THR A 235 11.91 -0.58 -12.80
N ASP A 236 11.65 -1.82 -13.19
CA ASP A 236 10.32 -2.20 -13.70
C ASP A 236 9.29 -2.40 -12.56
N TYR A 237 9.57 -1.90 -11.34
CA TYR A 237 8.71 -1.99 -10.16
C TYR A 237 8.08 -3.39 -9.98
N LYS A 238 8.96 -4.40 -9.99
CA LYS A 238 8.59 -5.80 -10.25
C LYS A 238 7.94 -6.46 -9.04
N TYR A 239 7.08 -7.41 -9.37
CA TYR A 239 6.66 -8.50 -8.50
C TYR A 239 7.34 -9.79 -8.99
N ASN A 240 7.52 -10.77 -8.11
CA ASN A 240 8.08 -12.04 -8.53
C ASN A 240 7.02 -12.87 -9.28
N ARG A 241 7.18 -12.94 -10.61
CA ARG A 241 6.28 -13.67 -11.52
C ARG A 241 6.19 -15.18 -11.26
N LYS A 242 7.10 -15.75 -10.46
CA LYS A 242 7.02 -17.14 -10.00
C LYS A 242 5.82 -17.37 -9.09
N TYR A 243 5.33 -16.33 -8.41
CA TYR A 243 4.20 -16.39 -7.50
C TYR A 243 3.02 -15.64 -8.08
N LYS A 244 1.82 -16.08 -7.69
CA LYS A 244 0.60 -15.35 -8.02
C LYS A 244 0.59 -14.01 -7.31
N ASP A 245 0.20 -12.97 -8.04
CA ASP A 245 -0.11 -11.65 -7.50
C ASP A 245 -1.54 -11.70 -6.94
N PHE A 246 -1.69 -11.44 -5.64
CA PHE A 246 -2.98 -11.47 -4.95
C PHE A 246 -3.54 -10.06 -4.70
N ASN A 247 -2.96 -9.03 -5.32
CA ASN A 247 -3.43 -7.67 -5.19
C ASN A 247 -4.91 -7.55 -5.62
N GLY A 248 -5.73 -6.92 -4.78
CA GLY A 248 -7.18 -6.74 -5.01
C GLY A 248 -8.06 -7.95 -4.68
N ILE A 249 -7.50 -9.12 -4.31
CA ILE A 249 -8.27 -10.31 -3.92
C ILE A 249 -7.97 -10.82 -2.49
N GLY A 250 -7.00 -10.19 -1.81
CA GLY A 250 -6.62 -10.50 -0.43
C GLY A 250 -5.49 -11.54 -0.32
N GLY A 251 -4.66 -11.42 0.71
CA GLY A 251 -3.54 -12.32 0.98
C GLY A 251 -2.20 -11.92 0.36
N ASP A 252 -2.15 -10.81 -0.39
CA ASP A 252 -0.95 -10.33 -1.10
C ASP A 252 0.24 -10.04 -0.17
N CYS A 253 -0.02 -9.36 0.95
CA CYS A 253 0.98 -9.09 1.98
C CYS A 253 1.59 -10.37 2.59
N THR A 254 0.75 -11.37 2.84
CA THR A 254 1.16 -12.63 3.46
C THR A 254 1.90 -13.50 2.45
N ASN A 255 1.42 -13.52 1.21
CA ASN A 255 2.07 -14.17 0.08
C ASN A 255 3.49 -13.60 -0.12
N TYR A 256 3.63 -12.28 -0.14
CA TYR A 256 4.93 -11.61 -0.25
C TYR A 256 5.86 -11.91 0.93
N ALA A 257 5.38 -11.81 2.18
CA ALA A 257 6.18 -12.17 3.34
C ALA A 257 6.63 -13.65 3.29
N SER A 258 5.75 -14.56 2.85
CA SER A 258 6.09 -15.97 2.67
C SER A 258 7.17 -16.19 1.60
N GLN A 259 7.12 -15.44 0.49
CA GLN A 259 8.16 -15.46 -0.53
C GLN A 259 9.50 -15.00 0.04
N VAL A 260 9.51 -13.88 0.77
CA VAL A 260 10.73 -13.32 1.39
C VAL A 260 11.35 -14.32 2.36
N LEU A 261 10.54 -15.01 3.16
CA LEU A 261 11.04 -16.00 4.12
C LEU A 261 11.58 -17.27 3.44
N GLY A 262 10.88 -17.78 2.43
CA GLY A 262 11.07 -19.15 1.96
C GLY A 262 11.65 -19.34 0.57
N ASP A 263 11.62 -18.32 -0.30
CA ASP A 263 12.22 -18.47 -1.63
C ASP A 263 13.74 -18.75 -1.49
N LYS A 264 14.26 -19.63 -2.34
CA LYS A 264 15.68 -20.02 -2.35
C LYS A 264 16.60 -18.85 -2.72
N GLU A 265 16.09 -17.88 -3.47
CA GLU A 265 16.80 -16.64 -3.79
C GLU A 265 16.70 -15.61 -2.66
N ALA A 266 15.81 -15.83 -1.68
CA ALA A 266 15.55 -14.97 -0.54
C ALA A 266 16.10 -15.61 0.76
N GLY A 267 15.28 -15.66 1.81
CA GLY A 267 15.64 -16.23 3.10
C GLY A 267 15.86 -17.75 3.13
N GLY A 268 15.32 -18.48 2.15
CA GLY A 268 15.61 -19.90 1.97
C GLY A 268 15.08 -20.84 3.07
N LEU A 269 14.12 -20.41 3.88
CA LEU A 269 13.47 -21.33 4.82
C LEU A 269 12.75 -22.45 4.07
N LYS A 270 13.05 -23.69 4.45
CA LYS A 270 12.43 -24.86 3.82
C LYS A 270 10.92 -24.86 4.07
N PHE A 271 10.16 -24.91 2.96
CA PHE A 271 8.75 -25.26 2.93
C PHE A 271 8.50 -26.65 3.50
N ASP A 272 7.28 -26.87 3.99
CA ASP A 272 6.80 -28.16 4.49
C ASP A 272 5.35 -28.42 4.08
N GLY A 273 4.73 -29.47 4.63
CA GLY A 273 3.36 -29.83 4.26
C GLY A 273 2.31 -28.77 4.60
N THR A 274 2.57 -27.90 5.58
CA THR A 274 1.62 -26.87 6.03
C THR A 274 1.85 -25.53 5.33
N TRP A 275 3.11 -25.14 5.16
CA TRP A 275 3.50 -23.89 4.48
C TRP A 275 4.33 -24.21 3.24
N HIS A 276 3.65 -24.20 2.11
CA HIS A 276 4.21 -24.42 0.79
C HIS A 276 3.53 -23.57 -0.27
N CYS A 277 4.15 -23.55 -1.45
CA CYS A 277 3.61 -23.01 -2.68
C CYS A 277 3.67 -24.08 -3.77
N THR A 278 2.55 -24.29 -4.47
CA THR A 278 2.43 -25.21 -5.60
C THR A 278 2.69 -24.44 -6.88
N TYR A 279 3.67 -24.90 -7.67
CA TYR A 279 4.03 -24.27 -8.92
C TYR A 279 3.35 -24.96 -10.10
N HIS A 280 2.79 -24.17 -11.00
CA HIS A 280 2.08 -24.66 -12.17
C HIS A 280 2.92 -24.40 -13.44
N PRO A 281 2.78 -25.23 -14.49
CA PRO A 281 3.44 -24.97 -15.78
C PRO A 281 3.04 -23.63 -16.41
N PHE A 282 1.81 -23.16 -16.13
CA PHE A 282 1.27 -21.89 -16.57
C PHE A 282 0.65 -21.16 -15.37
N GLY A 283 0.90 -19.85 -15.27
CA GLY A 283 0.44 -19.03 -14.15
C GLY A 283 1.45 -18.93 -13.00
N GLY A 284 1.15 -18.08 -12.02
CA GLY A 284 1.94 -17.94 -10.81
C GLY A 284 1.66 -19.05 -9.81
N GLY A 285 2.65 -19.39 -8.98
CA GLY A 285 2.50 -20.39 -7.92
C GLY A 285 1.42 -20.00 -6.90
N GLU A 286 0.69 -21.01 -6.43
CA GLU A 286 -0.39 -20.86 -5.47
C GLU A 286 0.04 -21.33 -4.08
N GLY A 287 -0.02 -20.43 -3.11
CA GLY A 287 0.34 -20.73 -1.73
C GLY A 287 -0.76 -21.51 -1.00
N SER A 288 -0.34 -22.41 -0.12
CA SER A 288 -1.19 -23.02 0.92
C SER A 288 -1.85 -21.97 1.82
N ARG A 289 -2.82 -22.36 2.65
CA ARG A 289 -3.48 -21.44 3.60
C ARG A 289 -2.46 -20.72 4.50
N ALA A 290 -1.48 -21.44 5.04
CA ALA A 290 -0.44 -20.84 5.87
C ALA A 290 0.51 -19.91 5.08
N PHE A 291 0.49 -19.94 3.75
CA PHE A 291 1.34 -19.11 2.89
C PHE A 291 0.68 -17.78 2.49
N VAL A 292 -0.65 -17.73 2.41
CA VAL A 292 -1.39 -16.57 1.88
C VAL A 292 -2.41 -15.96 2.84
N ASN A 293 -2.82 -16.66 3.91
CA ASN A 293 -3.75 -16.11 4.89
C ASN A 293 -3.00 -15.63 6.14
N ALA A 294 -3.30 -14.41 6.56
CA ALA A 294 -2.53 -13.70 7.56
C ALA A 294 -2.51 -14.39 8.93
N ASP A 295 -3.67 -14.72 9.49
CA ASP A 295 -3.77 -15.45 10.76
C ASP A 295 -3.08 -16.81 10.69
N ALA A 296 -3.36 -17.58 9.62
CA ALA A 296 -2.78 -18.90 9.42
C ALA A 296 -1.25 -18.85 9.33
N PHE A 297 -0.70 -17.83 8.67
CA PHE A 297 0.74 -17.64 8.55
C PHE A 297 1.37 -17.26 9.88
N ARG A 298 0.79 -16.29 10.61
CA ARG A 298 1.25 -15.88 11.95
C ARG A 298 1.32 -17.09 12.88
N ASP A 299 0.24 -17.87 12.93
CA ASP A 299 0.15 -19.03 13.81
C ASP A 299 1.13 -20.12 13.39
N TYR A 300 1.22 -20.41 12.10
CA TYR A 300 2.19 -21.35 11.57
C TYR A 300 3.62 -20.95 11.97
N LEU A 301 4.02 -19.69 11.81
CA LEU A 301 5.37 -19.23 12.15
C LEU A 301 5.71 -19.50 13.61
N VAL A 302 4.79 -19.17 14.51
CA VAL A 302 4.98 -19.32 15.96
C VAL A 302 4.95 -20.81 16.37
N TYR A 303 3.94 -21.57 15.94
CA TYR A 303 3.76 -22.96 16.38
C TYR A 303 4.72 -23.95 15.71
N SER A 304 5.19 -23.68 14.49
CA SER A 304 6.23 -24.49 13.84
C SER A 304 7.63 -24.24 14.43
N GLY A 305 7.81 -23.17 15.21
CA GLY A 305 9.10 -22.75 15.73
C GLY A 305 10.03 -22.10 14.69
N LYS A 306 9.54 -21.83 13.46
CA LYS A 306 10.28 -21.05 12.45
C LYS A 306 10.39 -19.57 12.83
N GLY A 307 9.50 -19.07 13.68
CA GLY A 307 9.63 -17.79 14.34
C GLY A 307 9.15 -17.86 15.78
N HIS A 308 9.35 -16.78 16.52
CA HIS A 308 8.78 -16.61 17.85
C HIS A 308 8.34 -15.17 18.07
N LEU A 309 7.30 -15.00 18.89
CA LEU A 309 6.78 -13.68 19.24
C LEU A 309 7.74 -13.02 20.25
N ILE A 310 8.28 -11.85 19.88
CA ILE A 310 9.03 -10.99 20.80
C ILE A 310 8.05 -10.28 21.74
N LYS A 311 7.04 -9.63 21.16
CA LYS A 311 6.02 -8.86 21.89
C LYS A 311 4.76 -8.70 21.05
N LYS A 312 3.61 -8.68 21.75
CA LYS A 312 2.35 -8.12 21.26
C LYS A 312 2.06 -6.84 22.07
N GLY A 313 1.66 -5.77 21.39
CA GLY A 313 1.21 -4.56 22.05
C GLY A 313 0.77 -3.47 21.08
N ASP A 314 0.17 -2.41 21.61
CA ASP A 314 -0.05 -1.17 20.85
C ASP A 314 1.29 -0.45 20.57
N PHE A 315 1.23 0.68 19.85
CA PHE A 315 2.41 1.48 19.51
C PHE A 315 3.25 1.84 20.75
N LYS A 316 2.61 2.34 21.82
CA LYS A 316 3.31 2.78 23.03
C LYS A 316 4.04 1.62 23.69
N GLN A 317 3.39 0.46 23.76
CA GLN A 317 3.94 -0.75 24.38
C GLN A 317 5.12 -1.36 23.62
N VAL A 318 5.24 -1.12 22.31
CA VAL A 318 6.30 -1.71 21.48
C VAL A 318 7.41 -0.73 21.11
N ALA A 319 7.10 0.56 20.98
CA ALA A 319 8.00 1.57 20.44
C ALA A 319 8.66 2.45 21.52
N ILE A 320 7.94 2.73 22.61
CA ILE A 320 8.40 3.72 23.60
C ILE A 320 9.47 3.09 24.50
N PRO A 321 10.56 3.83 24.79
CA PRO A 321 11.59 3.43 25.75
C PRO A 321 11.04 2.99 27.11
N THR A 322 11.67 1.94 27.66
CA THR A 322 11.48 1.51 29.05
C THR A 322 12.85 1.25 29.67
N GLU A 323 12.93 1.12 30.99
CA GLU A 323 14.19 0.80 31.68
C GLU A 323 14.85 -0.48 31.15
N ALA A 324 14.05 -1.52 30.86
CA ALA A 324 14.56 -2.77 30.28
C ALA A 324 14.91 -2.65 28.79
N HIS A 325 14.27 -1.74 28.06
CA HIS A 325 14.41 -1.56 26.62
C HIS A 325 14.50 -0.06 26.30
N PRO A 326 15.69 0.56 26.46
CA PRO A 326 15.86 2.01 26.30
C PRO A 326 15.63 2.49 24.87
N CYS A 327 15.72 1.60 23.89
CA CYS A 327 15.41 1.90 22.49
C CYS A 327 14.01 1.44 22.06
N GLY A 328 13.14 1.05 23.00
CA GLY A 328 11.90 0.34 22.71
C GLY A 328 12.14 -1.13 22.39
N ILE A 329 11.14 -2.00 22.65
CA ILE A 329 11.29 -3.45 22.40
C ILE A 329 11.29 -3.79 20.90
N VAL A 330 10.76 -2.90 20.05
CA VAL A 330 10.80 -3.02 18.58
C VAL A 330 12.23 -3.17 18.05
N GLN A 331 13.22 -2.62 18.76
CA GLN A 331 14.64 -2.73 18.41
C GLN A 331 15.25 -4.12 18.62
N LYS A 332 14.49 -5.10 19.11
CA LYS A 332 14.92 -6.51 19.11
C LYS A 332 14.77 -7.17 17.75
N LEU A 333 14.03 -6.55 16.82
CA LEU A 333 13.89 -7.06 15.47
C LEU A 333 15.21 -6.98 14.70
N GLU A 334 15.40 -7.88 13.76
CA GLU A 334 16.52 -7.93 12.82
C GLU A 334 16.02 -7.92 11.37
N LEU A 335 16.92 -7.77 10.40
CA LEU A 335 16.56 -7.88 8.98
C LEU A 335 15.85 -9.20 8.70
N GLY A 336 14.79 -9.16 7.91
CA GLY A 336 13.96 -10.32 7.58
C GLY A 336 12.98 -10.75 8.68
N ASP A 337 13.01 -10.13 9.86
CA ASP A 337 11.94 -10.31 10.84
C ASP A 337 10.63 -9.68 10.35
N LEU A 338 9.53 -10.07 10.99
CA LEU A 338 8.20 -9.63 10.59
C LEU A 338 7.52 -8.77 11.65
N ILE A 339 6.73 -7.81 11.18
CA ILE A 339 5.70 -7.14 11.97
C ILE A 339 4.36 -7.57 11.41
N CYS A 340 3.52 -8.15 12.26
CA CYS A 340 2.11 -8.41 11.93
C CYS A 340 1.27 -7.28 12.52
N TYR A 341 0.37 -6.72 11.71
CA TYR A 341 -0.56 -5.69 12.12
C TYR A 341 -1.91 -6.34 12.38
N ALA A 342 -2.40 -6.24 13.61
CA ALA A 342 -3.64 -6.85 14.03
C ALA A 342 -4.71 -5.78 14.29
N LYS A 343 -5.92 -6.04 13.80
CA LYS A 343 -7.13 -5.26 14.14
C LYS A 343 -7.88 -6.04 15.22
N GLY A 344 -7.66 -5.65 16.47
CA GLY A 344 -8.12 -6.43 17.63
C GLY A 344 -7.42 -7.79 17.73
N HIS A 345 -8.13 -8.87 17.36
CA HIS A 345 -7.62 -10.24 17.45
C HIS A 345 -7.10 -10.79 16.13
N ASP A 346 -7.57 -10.26 15.00
CA ASP A 346 -7.28 -10.78 13.67
C ASP A 346 -6.07 -10.07 13.06
N ILE A 347 -5.18 -10.84 12.43
CA ILE A 347 -4.04 -10.29 11.70
C ILE A 347 -4.54 -9.77 10.34
N ASP A 348 -4.43 -8.46 10.14
CA ASP A 348 -4.86 -7.78 8.93
C ASP A 348 -3.74 -7.70 7.89
N HIS A 349 -2.48 -7.51 8.34
CA HIS A 349 -1.36 -7.24 7.44
C HIS A 349 -0.02 -7.78 7.95
N PHE A 350 0.92 -7.90 7.02
CA PHE A 350 2.32 -8.26 7.28
C PHE A 350 3.28 -7.30 6.60
N ALA A 351 4.36 -7.00 7.30
CA ALA A 351 5.51 -6.35 6.73
C ALA A 351 6.81 -7.01 7.17
N VAL A 352 7.83 -6.90 6.32
CA VAL A 352 9.18 -7.43 6.55
C VAL A 352 10.10 -6.28 6.92
N ILE A 353 10.91 -6.44 7.97
CA ILE A 353 11.98 -5.51 8.31
C ILE A 353 13.09 -5.59 7.26
N THR A 354 13.37 -4.47 6.60
CA THR A 354 14.33 -4.39 5.48
C THR A 354 15.44 -3.40 5.72
N ALA A 355 15.24 -2.40 6.57
CA ALA A 355 16.24 -1.40 6.90
C ALA A 355 15.97 -0.73 8.25
N TRP A 356 16.85 0.20 8.61
CA TRP A 356 16.74 1.10 9.75
C TRP A 356 17.05 2.51 9.28
N ASP A 357 16.38 3.52 9.83
CA ASP A 357 16.70 4.92 9.55
C ASP A 357 17.91 5.41 10.37
N SER A 358 18.23 6.71 10.25
CA SER A 358 19.34 7.35 10.96
C SER A 358 19.29 7.23 12.49
N HIS A 359 18.12 7.09 13.10
CA HIS A 359 17.93 6.90 14.54
C HIS A 359 17.71 5.42 14.91
N GLY A 360 17.85 4.52 13.93
CA GLY A 360 17.61 3.10 14.07
C GLY A 360 16.14 2.71 14.03
N TYR A 361 15.23 3.58 13.58
CA TYR A 361 13.81 3.29 13.50
C TYR A 361 13.52 2.20 12.46
N PRO A 362 12.65 1.21 12.75
CA PRO A 362 12.36 0.13 11.81
C PRO A 362 11.73 0.60 10.51
N LEU A 363 12.34 0.17 9.39
CA LEU A 363 11.82 0.38 8.04
C LEU A 363 11.40 -0.96 7.44
N ILE A 364 10.25 -0.94 6.77
CA ILE A 364 9.61 -2.16 6.27
C ILE A 364 9.31 -2.14 4.78
N ASN A 365 9.19 -3.34 4.23
CA ASN A 365 8.55 -3.57 2.94
C ASN A 365 7.28 -4.42 3.10
N SER A 366 6.27 -4.13 2.30
CA SER A 366 5.03 -4.93 2.23
C SER A 366 4.30 -4.74 0.90
N HIS A 367 3.37 -5.66 0.61
CA HIS A 367 2.45 -5.61 -0.53
C HIS A 367 1.02 -5.19 -0.13
N THR A 368 0.00 -5.43 -0.97
CA THR A 368 -1.35 -4.82 -0.94
C THR A 368 -1.32 -3.36 -1.40
N THR A 369 -0.62 -2.51 -0.65
CA THR A 369 -0.06 -1.26 -1.15
C THR A 369 1.45 -1.42 -1.10
N ASP A 370 2.14 -1.00 -2.15
CA ASP A 370 3.57 -1.27 -2.25
C ASP A 370 4.31 -0.33 -1.31
N ARG A 371 5.04 -0.91 -0.35
CA ARG A 371 5.82 -0.18 0.63
C ARG A 371 7.29 -0.57 0.51
N TYR A 372 8.15 0.42 0.41
CA TYR A 372 9.59 0.27 0.34
C TYR A 372 10.26 1.13 1.40
N HIS A 373 10.91 0.50 2.38
CA HIS A 373 11.58 1.14 3.51
C HIS A 373 10.68 2.11 4.28
N VAL A 374 9.37 1.84 4.33
CA VAL A 374 8.41 2.72 5.00
C VAL A 374 8.58 2.59 6.52
N PRO A 375 8.55 3.69 7.30
CA PRO A 375 8.51 3.62 8.76
C PRO A 375 7.39 2.69 9.23
N TRP A 376 7.74 1.70 10.05
CA TRP A 376 6.91 0.52 10.28
C TRP A 376 5.48 0.78 10.77
N ASP A 377 5.24 1.88 11.46
CA ASP A 377 3.94 2.25 12.03
C ASP A 377 3.15 3.25 11.17
N LEU A 378 3.73 3.76 10.08
CA LEU A 378 3.06 4.71 9.20
C LEU A 378 1.82 4.05 8.56
N GLY A 379 0.67 4.72 8.66
CA GLY A 379 -0.66 4.24 8.28
C GLY A 379 -1.41 3.43 9.35
N TRP A 380 -0.78 3.11 10.49
CA TRP A 380 -1.32 2.22 11.52
C TRP A 380 -1.67 2.96 12.82
N GLY A 381 -2.42 4.08 12.70
CA GLY A 381 -2.72 4.98 13.81
C GLY A 381 -4.07 4.80 14.51
N ASP A 382 -4.88 3.79 14.15
CA ASP A 382 -6.19 3.55 14.76
C ASP A 382 -6.05 2.90 16.16
N LYS A 383 -6.99 3.20 17.07
CA LYS A 383 -6.97 2.77 18.48
C LYS A 383 -7.04 1.24 18.67
N ASN A 384 -7.47 0.51 17.65
CA ASN A 384 -7.62 -0.94 17.68
C ASN A 384 -6.46 -1.68 17.00
N ILE A 385 -5.37 -0.98 16.67
CA ILE A 385 -4.18 -1.59 16.06
C ILE A 385 -3.23 -2.13 17.13
N PHE A 386 -2.84 -3.39 16.95
CA PHE A 386 -1.80 -4.04 17.74
C PHE A 386 -0.71 -4.60 16.82
N PHE A 387 0.53 -4.56 17.29
CA PHE A 387 1.68 -5.03 16.56
C PHE A 387 2.20 -6.32 17.20
N HIS A 388 2.37 -7.35 16.37
CA HIS A 388 3.01 -8.60 16.75
C HIS A 388 4.41 -8.61 16.14
N LEU A 389 5.42 -8.41 16.99
CA LEU A 389 6.81 -8.44 16.59
C LEU A 389 7.29 -9.89 16.56
N VAL A 390 7.64 -10.42 15.39
CA VAL A 390 7.98 -11.83 15.19
C VAL A 390 9.41 -11.96 14.69
N HIS A 391 10.24 -12.61 15.50
CA HIS A 391 11.62 -12.93 15.13
C HIS A 391 11.70 -14.28 14.42
N ILE A 392 12.31 -14.30 13.25
CA ILE A 392 12.49 -15.52 12.43
C ILE A 392 13.79 -16.23 12.83
N ARG A 393 13.85 -17.57 12.76
CA ARG A 393 14.99 -18.38 13.23
C ARG A 393 15.80 -19.05 12.13
#